data_AF-A0A537YVR5-F1
#
_entry.id   AF-A0A537YVR5-F1
#
_cell.length_a   1.000
_cell.length_b   1.000
_cell.length_c   1.000
_cell.angle_alpha   90.00
_cell.angle_beta   90.00
_cell.angle_gamma   90.00
#
_symmetry.space_group_name_H-M   'P 1'
#
loop_
_entity.id
_entity.type
_entity.pdbx_description
1 polymer ?
#
loop_
_entity_poly.entity_id
_entity_poly.type
_entity_poly.pdbx_seq_one_letter_code
_entity_poly.pdbx_strand_id
1 'polypeptide(L)'
;MAQVESRNRATSSEASRREVVKRIEDEGVEFILLWFSDIEGHLKSFAVTPSEIADALDDGMGFDGSSITGFNAIEESDMVAIPDPETFQLMPWKPGETKVARMICDVVTPDGQPYEGDPRYVLRRALERMASLGFDTFNVGPELEYFLFRDDKGTETLDEGGYFAMTTLDAASELRQETVRALHSMGIPIEYVHHEVGPSQHEIDMRYAPALTMADHTVTYRLIVKEIAKKAGY
;
A
#
# COMPACT_ATOMS: atom_id res chain seq x y z
N MET A 1 2.16 4.51 -33.34
CA MET A 1 3.10 4.34 -32.22
C MET A 1 3.93 3.12 -32.52
N ALA A 2 5.26 3.22 -32.43
CA ALA A 2 6.10 2.04 -32.60
C ALA A 2 5.74 1.07 -31.47
N GLN A 3 5.37 -0.18 -31.80
CA GLN A 3 5.31 -1.24 -30.81
C GLN A 3 6.72 -1.39 -30.25
N VAL A 4 6.91 -0.97 -28.99
CA VAL A 4 8.10 -1.33 -28.25
C VAL A 4 8.02 -2.84 -28.05
N GLU A 5 8.99 -3.58 -28.58
CA GLU A 5 9.05 -5.02 -28.35
C GLU A 5 9.13 -5.28 -26.84
N SER A 6 8.28 -6.18 -26.35
CA SER A 6 8.24 -6.54 -24.94
C SER A 6 9.58 -7.12 -24.50
N ARG A 7 10.06 -6.65 -23.36
CA ARG A 7 11.27 -7.14 -22.69
C ARG A 7 10.94 -8.21 -21.64
N ASN A 8 9.66 -8.59 -21.50
CA ASN A 8 9.16 -9.68 -20.66
C ASN A 8 9.67 -9.60 -19.21
N ARG A 9 9.45 -8.44 -18.58
CA ARG A 9 9.93 -8.13 -17.23
C ARG A 9 8.96 -8.52 -16.12
N ALA A 10 7.82 -9.09 -16.47
CA ALA A 10 6.78 -9.46 -15.54
C ALA A 10 7.31 -10.38 -14.41
N THR A 11 7.00 -10.01 -13.17
CA THR A 11 7.30 -10.82 -11.97
C THR A 11 6.19 -11.80 -11.61
N SER A 12 5.10 -11.80 -12.39
CA SER A 12 3.87 -12.55 -12.12
C SER A 12 3.46 -13.47 -13.28
N SER A 13 2.57 -14.42 -13.00
CA SER A 13 2.10 -15.37 -14.02
C SER A 13 1.20 -14.70 -15.07
N GLU A 14 1.23 -15.20 -16.30
CA GLU A 14 0.31 -14.75 -17.37
C GLU A 14 -1.17 -14.90 -16.98
N ALA A 15 -1.50 -15.97 -16.24
CA ALA A 15 -2.87 -16.19 -15.76
C ALA A 15 -3.31 -15.07 -14.79
N SER A 16 -2.48 -14.73 -13.81
CA SER A 16 -2.76 -13.67 -12.83
C SER A 16 -2.93 -12.31 -13.51
N ARG A 17 -2.09 -12.01 -14.52
CA ARG A 17 -2.17 -10.76 -15.29
C ARG A 17 -3.47 -10.65 -16.09
N ARG A 18 -3.88 -11.72 -16.76
CA ARG A 18 -5.16 -11.75 -17.49
C ARG A 18 -6.36 -11.60 -16.55
N GLU A 19 -6.31 -12.23 -15.39
CA GLU A 19 -7.36 -12.13 -14.38
C GLU A 19 -7.52 -10.70 -13.87
N VAL A 20 -6.42 -10.02 -13.52
CA VAL A 20 -6.50 -8.64 -13.02
C VAL A 20 -6.98 -7.65 -14.08
N VAL A 21 -6.56 -7.81 -15.34
CA VAL A 21 -7.05 -6.97 -16.46
C VAL A 21 -8.55 -7.10 -16.60
N LYS A 22 -9.06 -8.33 -16.59
CA LYS A 22 -10.50 -8.57 -16.64
C LYS A 22 -11.21 -7.96 -15.42
N ARG A 23 -10.64 -8.10 -14.22
CA ARG A 23 -11.21 -7.52 -13.00
C ARG A 23 -11.28 -5.99 -13.06
N ILE A 24 -10.27 -5.33 -13.63
CA ILE A 24 -10.24 -3.87 -13.85
C ILE A 24 -11.40 -3.44 -14.75
N GLU A 25 -11.66 -4.18 -15.83
CA GLU A 25 -12.77 -3.94 -16.75
C GLU A 25 -14.13 -4.19 -16.10
N ASP A 26 -14.31 -5.36 -15.46
CA ASP A 26 -15.56 -5.78 -14.82
C ASP A 26 -15.97 -4.81 -13.70
N GLU A 27 -14.99 -4.29 -12.95
CA GLU A 27 -15.22 -3.28 -11.92
C GLU A 27 -15.43 -1.88 -12.49
N GLY A 28 -15.08 -1.60 -13.74
CA GLY A 28 -15.16 -0.25 -14.31
C GLY A 28 -14.20 0.72 -13.62
N VAL A 29 -12.97 0.28 -13.34
CA VAL A 29 -11.91 1.12 -12.76
C VAL A 29 -11.48 2.18 -13.77
N GLU A 30 -11.36 3.44 -13.33
CA GLU A 30 -10.98 4.56 -14.19
C GLU A 30 -9.49 4.90 -14.08
N PHE A 31 -8.89 4.69 -12.91
CA PHE A 31 -7.46 4.91 -12.65
C PHE A 31 -6.87 3.80 -11.80
N ILE A 32 -5.63 3.43 -12.10
CA ILE A 32 -4.85 2.44 -11.35
C ILE A 32 -3.62 3.13 -10.79
N LEU A 33 -3.51 3.17 -9.46
CA LEU A 33 -2.34 3.65 -8.76
C LEU A 33 -1.29 2.54 -8.69
N LEU A 34 -0.09 2.83 -9.16
CA LEU A 34 1.07 1.96 -9.05
C LEU A 34 1.91 2.42 -7.87
N TRP A 35 1.97 1.60 -6.84
CA TRP A 35 2.56 1.93 -5.53
C TRP A 35 3.89 1.23 -5.32
N PHE A 36 4.86 1.92 -4.74
CA PHE A 36 6.10 1.31 -4.26
C PHE A 36 6.60 2.10 -3.05
N SER A 37 7.59 1.58 -2.33
CA SER A 37 8.16 2.27 -1.16
C SER A 37 9.61 2.66 -1.40
N ASP A 38 10.00 3.82 -0.87
CA ASP A 38 11.42 4.17 -0.76
C ASP A 38 12.07 3.51 0.48
N ILE A 39 13.37 3.69 0.66
CA ILE A 39 14.11 3.03 1.75
C ILE A 39 13.69 3.50 3.15
N GLU A 40 13.06 4.67 3.25
CA GLU A 40 12.55 5.23 4.51
C GLU A 40 11.11 4.74 4.79
N GLY A 41 10.55 3.92 3.89
CA GLY A 41 9.19 3.40 3.99
C GLY A 41 8.13 4.44 3.64
N HIS A 42 8.48 5.49 2.88
CA HIS A 42 7.48 6.39 2.30
C HIS A 42 6.86 5.75 1.07
N LEU A 43 5.53 5.75 1.04
CA LEU A 43 4.77 5.34 -0.12
C LEU A 43 4.96 6.35 -1.26
N LYS A 44 5.33 5.83 -2.43
CA LYS A 44 5.40 6.55 -3.70
C LYS A 44 4.30 6.01 -4.61
N SER A 45 3.81 6.85 -5.51
CA SER A 45 2.76 6.47 -6.43
C SER A 45 2.79 7.31 -7.70
N PHE A 46 2.37 6.69 -8.79
CA PHE A 46 1.85 7.37 -9.97
C PHE A 46 0.62 6.61 -10.48
N ALA A 47 -0.13 7.20 -11.40
CA ALA A 47 -1.39 6.64 -11.90
C ALA A 47 -1.29 6.32 -13.39
N VAL A 48 -1.95 5.23 -13.79
CA VAL A 48 -2.16 4.85 -15.19
C VAL A 48 -3.65 4.65 -15.46
N THR A 49 -4.02 4.70 -16.74
CA THR A 49 -5.39 4.37 -17.19
C THR A 49 -5.49 2.88 -17.52
N PRO A 50 -6.71 2.30 -17.55
CA PRO A 50 -6.91 0.89 -17.94
C PRO A 50 -6.28 0.51 -19.28
N SER A 51 -6.15 1.46 -20.22
CA SER A 51 -5.51 1.22 -21.51
C SER A 51 -4.03 0.83 -21.42
N GLU A 52 -3.32 1.30 -20.39
CA GLU A 52 -1.89 1.07 -20.22
C GLU A 52 -1.59 -0.19 -19.40
N ILE A 53 -2.61 -0.79 -18.76
CA ILE A 53 -2.33 -1.77 -17.70
C ILE A 53 -1.79 -3.11 -18.22
N ALA A 54 -2.20 -3.52 -19.41
CA ALA A 54 -1.68 -4.74 -20.03
C ALA A 54 -0.17 -4.63 -20.26
N ASP A 55 0.27 -3.53 -20.88
CA ASP A 55 1.69 -3.25 -21.13
C ASP A 55 2.46 -3.05 -19.81
N ALA A 56 1.86 -2.36 -18.83
CA ALA A 56 2.46 -2.18 -17.50
C ALA A 56 2.70 -3.52 -16.77
N LEU A 57 1.79 -4.49 -16.90
CA LEU A 57 1.94 -5.82 -16.29
C LEU A 57 2.98 -6.70 -17.02
N ASP A 58 3.25 -6.43 -18.29
CA ASP A 58 4.21 -7.17 -19.11
C ASP A 58 5.63 -6.60 -18.97
N ASP A 59 5.77 -5.28 -19.02
CA ASP A 59 7.04 -4.58 -19.17
C ASP A 59 7.34 -3.53 -18.11
N GLY A 60 6.35 -3.20 -17.27
CA GLY A 60 6.44 -2.18 -16.25
C GLY A 60 6.34 -0.77 -16.77
N MET A 61 6.37 0.16 -15.83
CA MET A 61 6.33 1.60 -16.10
C MET A 61 7.65 2.22 -15.66
N GLY A 62 8.32 2.90 -16.60
CA GLY A 62 9.55 3.63 -16.31
C GLY A 62 9.31 4.83 -15.39
N PHE A 63 10.24 5.08 -14.46
CA PHE A 63 10.24 6.26 -13.60
C PHE A 63 11.67 6.71 -13.28
N ASP A 64 11.80 7.97 -12.84
CA ASP A 64 13.07 8.53 -12.38
C ASP A 64 13.35 8.13 -10.92
N GLY A 65 14.22 7.14 -10.75
CA GLY A 65 14.72 6.66 -9.48
C GLY A 65 15.66 7.64 -8.75
N SER A 66 16.28 8.61 -9.43
CA SER A 66 17.16 9.59 -8.77
C SER A 66 16.40 10.54 -7.83
N SER A 67 15.09 10.66 -8.06
CA SER A 67 14.17 11.44 -7.23
C SER A 67 13.58 10.64 -6.05
N ILE A 68 14.00 9.38 -5.87
CA ILE A 68 13.53 8.50 -4.79
C ILE A 68 14.61 8.38 -3.72
N THR A 69 14.24 8.67 -2.47
CA THR A 69 15.18 8.66 -1.33
C THR A 69 15.84 7.29 -1.20
N GLY A 70 17.17 7.28 -1.22
CA GLY A 70 17.98 6.07 -1.06
C GLY A 70 18.09 5.17 -2.29
N PHE A 71 17.55 5.59 -3.44
CA PHE A 71 17.76 4.90 -4.70
C PHE A 71 19.05 5.41 -5.39
N ASN A 72 19.35 4.87 -6.57
CA ASN A 72 20.59 5.10 -7.31
C ASN A 72 20.93 6.59 -7.53
N ALA A 73 22.23 6.87 -7.61
CA ALA A 73 22.72 8.18 -8.01
C ALA A 73 22.30 8.51 -9.45
N ILE A 74 22.34 9.80 -9.81
CA ILE A 74 21.85 10.38 -11.08
C ILE A 74 22.29 9.58 -12.33
N GLU A 75 23.45 8.93 -12.32
CA GLU A 75 23.99 8.20 -13.47
C GLU A 75 23.28 6.87 -13.78
N GLU A 76 22.44 6.35 -12.87
CA GLU A 76 21.59 5.16 -13.04
C GLU A 76 20.15 5.45 -12.60
N SER A 77 19.58 6.55 -13.10
CA SER A 77 18.28 7.05 -12.63
C SER A 77 17.07 6.28 -13.17
N ASP A 78 17.15 5.72 -14.38
CA ASP A 78 15.98 5.08 -14.99
C ASP A 78 15.69 3.75 -14.30
N MET A 79 14.51 3.65 -13.70
CA MET A 79 14.02 2.47 -13.00
C MET A 79 12.66 2.06 -13.57
N VAL A 80 12.23 0.83 -13.31
CA VAL A 80 10.96 0.30 -13.81
C VAL A 80 10.15 -0.25 -12.63
N ALA A 81 8.91 0.20 -12.51
CA ALA A 81 7.95 -0.32 -11.56
C ALA A 81 7.07 -1.38 -12.24
N ILE A 82 7.14 -2.62 -11.76
CA ILE A 82 6.37 -3.77 -12.29
C ILE A 82 5.21 -4.05 -11.35
N PRO A 83 3.94 -3.83 -11.75
CA PRO A 83 2.78 -4.07 -10.90
C PRO A 83 2.62 -5.55 -10.57
N ASP A 84 2.38 -5.84 -9.29
CA ASP A 84 2.05 -7.17 -8.80
C ASP A 84 0.51 -7.36 -8.81
N PRO A 85 -0.04 -8.20 -9.71
CA PRO A 85 -1.47 -8.38 -9.86
C PRO A 85 -2.14 -9.00 -8.63
N GLU A 86 -1.41 -9.74 -7.79
CA GLU A 86 -1.96 -10.33 -6.57
C GLU A 86 -2.28 -9.28 -5.51
N THR A 87 -1.72 -8.07 -5.66
CA THR A 87 -1.95 -6.94 -4.77
C THR A 87 -3.06 -6.00 -5.27
N PHE A 88 -3.81 -6.37 -6.30
CA PHE A 88 -4.90 -5.54 -6.79
C PHE A 88 -5.96 -5.33 -5.71
N GLN A 89 -6.22 -4.06 -5.38
CA GLN A 89 -7.28 -3.66 -4.46
C GLN A 89 -7.99 -2.40 -4.98
N LEU A 90 -9.31 -2.35 -4.79
CA LEU A 90 -10.05 -1.11 -4.97
C LEU A 90 -9.74 -0.18 -3.80
N MET A 91 -9.51 1.10 -4.09
CA MET A 91 -9.47 2.13 -3.06
C MET A 91 -10.90 2.38 -2.53
N PRO A 92 -11.08 2.78 -1.26
CA PRO A 92 -12.41 3.06 -0.72
C PRO A 92 -13.14 4.11 -1.56
N TRP A 93 -14.35 3.79 -2.02
CA TRP A 93 -15.15 4.61 -2.95
C TRP A 93 -16.64 4.58 -2.59
N LYS A 94 -17.38 5.62 -2.98
CA LYS A 94 -18.84 5.69 -2.84
C LYS A 94 -19.53 5.74 -4.22
N PRO A 95 -20.79 5.28 -4.35
CA PRO A 95 -21.53 5.41 -5.61
C PRO A 95 -21.55 6.85 -6.14
N GLY A 96 -21.12 7.03 -7.39
CA GLY A 96 -20.99 8.33 -8.03
C GLY A 96 -19.60 8.97 -7.95
N GLU A 97 -18.67 8.37 -7.21
CA GLU A 97 -17.26 8.75 -7.22
C GLU A 97 -16.47 7.95 -8.27
N THR A 98 -15.33 8.52 -8.70
CA THR A 98 -14.39 7.85 -9.57
C THR A 98 -13.84 6.59 -8.92
N LYS A 99 -13.93 5.45 -9.62
CA LYS A 99 -13.42 4.19 -9.09
C LYS A 99 -11.92 4.06 -9.36
N VAL A 100 -11.14 4.07 -8.28
CA VAL A 100 -9.66 3.96 -8.32
C VAL A 100 -9.24 2.62 -7.74
N ALA A 101 -8.33 1.94 -8.41
CA ALA A 101 -7.65 0.76 -7.87
C ALA A 101 -6.18 1.05 -7.57
N ARG A 102 -5.54 0.18 -6.80
CA ARG A 102 -4.10 0.18 -6.61
C ARG A 102 -3.50 -1.20 -6.85
N MET A 103 -2.24 -1.21 -7.28
CA MET A 103 -1.35 -2.37 -7.22
C MET A 103 0.00 -1.91 -6.66
N ILE A 104 0.61 -2.75 -5.85
CA ILE A 104 1.98 -2.56 -5.37
C ILE A 104 2.92 -3.12 -6.43
N CYS A 105 4.04 -2.43 -6.63
CA CYS A 105 5.03 -2.74 -7.64
C CYS A 105 6.29 -3.30 -7.00
N ASP A 106 6.91 -4.25 -7.68
CA ASP A 106 8.32 -4.54 -7.50
C ASP A 106 9.13 -3.54 -8.33
N VAL A 107 10.27 -3.08 -7.81
CA VAL A 107 11.17 -2.19 -8.55
C VAL A 107 12.28 -3.01 -9.20
N VAL A 108 12.46 -2.81 -10.50
CA VAL A 108 13.50 -3.46 -11.28
C VAL A 108 14.34 -2.43 -12.05
N THR A 109 15.54 -2.84 -12.40
CA THR A 109 16.44 -2.12 -13.31
C THR A 109 15.93 -2.15 -14.75
N PRO A 110 16.43 -1.29 -15.66
CA PRO A 110 15.99 -1.28 -17.07
C PRO A 110 16.20 -2.58 -17.83
N ASP A 111 17.16 -3.41 -17.41
CA ASP A 111 17.43 -4.76 -17.91
C ASP A 111 16.57 -5.85 -17.24
N GLY A 112 15.69 -5.47 -16.31
CA GLY A 112 14.70 -6.34 -15.69
C GLY A 112 15.22 -7.11 -14.47
N GLN A 113 16.42 -6.82 -13.97
CA GLN A 113 16.90 -7.40 -12.72
C GLN A 113 16.24 -6.71 -11.51
N PRO A 114 15.85 -7.46 -10.47
CA PRO A 114 15.34 -6.89 -9.23
C PRO A 114 16.29 -5.82 -8.67
N TYR A 115 15.74 -4.69 -8.24
CA TYR A 115 16.53 -3.64 -7.63
C TYR A 115 16.87 -3.98 -6.17
N GLU A 116 18.16 -4.00 -5.82
CA GLU A 116 18.58 -4.37 -4.46
C GLU A 116 18.15 -3.38 -3.38
N GLY A 117 17.85 -2.13 -3.77
CA GLY A 117 17.35 -1.09 -2.87
C GLY A 117 15.84 -1.13 -2.66
N ASP A 118 15.10 -2.00 -3.35
CA ASP A 118 13.65 -2.18 -3.15
C ASP A 118 13.38 -2.89 -1.81
N PRO A 119 12.76 -2.23 -0.82
CA PRO A 119 12.47 -2.83 0.48
C PRO A 119 11.59 -4.08 0.37
N ARG A 120 10.66 -4.12 -0.59
CA ARG A 120 9.75 -5.25 -0.81
C ARG A 120 10.52 -6.47 -1.32
N TYR A 121 11.46 -6.26 -2.24
CA TYR A 121 12.35 -7.30 -2.72
C TYR A 121 13.31 -7.80 -1.63
N VAL A 122 13.85 -6.91 -0.79
CA VAL A 122 14.70 -7.28 0.35
C VAL A 122 13.94 -8.21 1.32
N LEU A 123 12.67 -7.91 1.62
CA LEU A 123 11.82 -8.78 2.44
C LEU A 123 11.59 -10.15 1.75
N ARG A 124 11.30 -10.16 0.45
CA ARG A 124 11.10 -11.40 -0.32
C ARG A 124 12.33 -12.32 -0.25
N ARG A 125 13.53 -11.78 -0.47
CA ARG A 125 14.81 -12.52 -0.31
C ARG A 125 15.00 -13.08 1.11
N ALA A 126 14.61 -12.33 2.14
CA ALA A 126 14.69 -12.80 3.51
C ALA A 126 13.75 -13.98 3.77
N LEU A 127 12.54 -13.96 3.18
CA LEU A 127 11.57 -15.05 3.26
C LEU A 127 12.02 -16.28 2.45
N GLU A 128 12.63 -16.10 1.28
CA GLU A 128 13.23 -17.20 0.50
C GLU A 128 14.36 -17.88 1.28
N ARG A 129 15.21 -17.11 1.95
CA ARG A 129 16.24 -17.66 2.85
C ARG A 129 15.62 -18.41 4.02
N MET A 130 14.51 -17.92 4.57
CA MET A 130 13.80 -18.62 5.63
C MET A 130 13.23 -19.96 5.12
N ALA A 131 12.64 -19.97 3.92
CA ALA A 131 12.12 -21.18 3.29
C ALA A 131 13.22 -22.23 3.02
N SER A 132 14.42 -21.80 2.60
CA SER A 132 15.54 -22.72 2.38
C SER A 132 16.08 -23.37 3.66
N LEU A 133 15.76 -22.81 4.83
CA LEU A 133 16.04 -23.41 6.14
C LEU A 133 14.95 -24.40 6.60
N GLY A 134 13.88 -24.59 5.81
CA GLY A 134 12.81 -25.55 6.07
C GLY A 134 11.60 -25.01 6.82
N PHE A 135 11.49 -23.69 6.99
CA PHE A 135 10.28 -23.05 7.52
C PHE A 135 9.27 -22.76 6.40
N ASP A 136 7.97 -22.80 6.71
CA ASP A 136 6.89 -22.67 5.74
C ASP A 136 6.34 -21.24 5.63
N THR A 137 6.04 -20.59 6.75
CA THR A 137 5.39 -19.27 6.78
C THR A 137 5.86 -18.45 7.97
N PHE A 138 6.23 -17.20 7.72
CA PHE A 138 6.46 -16.21 8.76
C PHE A 138 5.27 -15.25 8.81
N ASN A 139 4.43 -15.41 9.84
CA ASN A 139 3.30 -14.53 10.09
C ASN A 139 3.71 -13.34 10.96
N VAL A 140 3.23 -12.15 10.62
CA VAL A 140 3.48 -10.91 11.35
C VAL A 140 2.14 -10.25 11.67
N GLY A 141 2.01 -9.71 12.88
CA GLY A 141 0.89 -8.88 13.33
C GLY A 141 1.45 -7.64 14.02
N PRO A 142 1.61 -6.52 13.30
CA PRO A 142 2.06 -5.27 13.90
C PRO A 142 0.89 -4.53 14.54
N GLU A 143 1.16 -3.94 15.70
CA GLU A 143 0.26 -3.06 16.46
C GLU A 143 0.64 -1.62 16.12
N LEU A 144 -0.15 -0.99 15.24
CA LEU A 144 0.16 0.32 14.65
C LEU A 144 -0.62 1.43 15.34
N GLU A 145 -0.07 1.92 16.45
CA GLU A 145 -0.57 3.08 17.16
C GLU A 145 -0.39 4.38 16.34
N TYR A 146 -1.31 5.31 16.51
CA TYR A 146 -1.25 6.63 15.89
C TYR A 146 -1.93 7.70 16.75
N PHE A 147 -1.58 8.95 16.49
CA PHE A 147 -2.22 10.12 17.11
C PHE A 147 -3.08 10.86 16.10
N LEU A 148 -4.18 11.45 16.58
CA LEU A 148 -4.93 12.45 15.84
C LEU A 148 -4.72 13.83 16.48
N PHE A 149 -4.44 14.82 15.64
CA PHE A 149 -4.23 16.21 16.04
C PHE A 149 -5.24 17.12 15.37
N ARG A 150 -5.40 18.33 15.88
CA ARG A 150 -6.33 19.33 15.32
C ARG A 150 -5.98 19.75 13.90
N ASP A 151 -4.69 19.84 13.59
CA ASP A 151 -4.19 20.21 12.27
C ASP A 151 -2.75 19.72 12.04
N ASP A 152 -2.23 19.98 10.84
CA ASP A 152 -0.88 19.62 10.40
C ASP A 152 0.23 20.55 10.92
N LYS A 153 -0.09 21.52 11.79
CA LYS A 153 0.84 22.54 12.28
C LYS A 153 1.27 22.32 13.72
N GLY A 154 0.57 21.46 14.45
CA GLY A 154 0.81 21.27 15.87
C GLY A 154 0.56 19.84 16.34
N THR A 155 0.69 19.67 17.66
CA THR A 155 0.41 18.40 18.36
C THR A 155 -0.74 18.57 19.35
N GLU A 156 -1.63 19.53 19.09
CA GLU A 156 -2.84 19.70 19.90
C GLU A 156 -3.79 18.55 19.63
N THR A 157 -4.10 17.79 20.68
CA THR A 157 -4.91 16.57 20.64
C THR A 157 -6.38 16.86 20.40
N LEU A 158 -7.09 15.92 19.76
CA LEU A 158 -8.53 16.06 19.54
C LEU A 158 -9.33 15.83 20.82
N ASP A 159 -8.81 14.97 21.67
CA ASP A 159 -9.42 14.62 22.93
C ASP A 159 -8.42 14.19 24.01
N GLU A 160 -8.96 13.94 25.20
CA GLU A 160 -8.24 13.52 26.41
C GLU A 160 -8.71 12.13 26.85
N GLY A 161 -9.11 11.28 25.89
CA GLY A 161 -9.44 9.89 26.15
C GLY A 161 -8.25 9.11 26.73
N GLY A 162 -8.53 7.94 27.28
CA GLY A 162 -7.51 7.03 27.78
C GLY A 162 -7.82 5.58 27.39
N TYR A 163 -7.01 4.65 27.89
CA TYR A 163 -7.08 3.25 27.49
C TYR A 163 -8.49 2.66 27.59
N PHE A 164 -9.03 2.16 26.47
CA PHE A 164 -10.39 1.61 26.34
C PHE A 164 -11.53 2.56 26.77
N ALA A 165 -11.28 3.86 26.82
CA ALA A 165 -12.31 4.83 27.17
C ALA A 165 -13.40 4.88 26.10
N MET A 166 -14.61 4.43 26.45
CA MET A 166 -15.82 4.67 25.67
C MET A 166 -16.65 5.73 26.40
N THR A 167 -16.26 6.99 26.25
CA THR A 167 -16.88 8.12 26.95
C THR A 167 -17.19 9.25 25.98
N THR A 168 -17.95 10.26 26.42
CA THR A 168 -18.15 11.50 25.63
C THR A 168 -16.86 12.26 25.36
N LEU A 169 -15.74 11.84 25.96
CA LEU A 169 -14.40 12.37 25.72
C LEU A 169 -13.70 11.66 24.55
N ASP A 170 -14.25 10.61 23.95
CA ASP A 170 -13.67 9.99 22.75
C ASP A 170 -14.29 10.62 21.50
N ALA A 171 -13.63 11.67 20.99
CA ALA A 171 -14.11 12.42 19.82
C ALA A 171 -13.85 11.66 18.51
N ALA A 172 -12.94 10.68 18.53
CA ALA A 172 -12.47 9.96 17.35
C ALA A 172 -13.15 8.59 17.12
N SER A 173 -14.12 8.21 17.95
CA SER A 173 -14.84 6.94 17.82
C SER A 173 -15.43 6.72 16.42
N GLU A 174 -16.06 7.74 15.83
CA GLU A 174 -16.62 7.66 14.47
C GLU A 174 -15.53 7.56 13.40
N LEU A 175 -14.41 8.28 13.58
CA LEU A 175 -13.27 8.22 12.67
C LEU A 175 -12.65 6.84 12.66
N ARG A 176 -12.44 6.23 13.83
CA ARG A 176 -11.93 4.86 13.92
C ARG A 176 -12.86 3.88 13.20
N GLN A 177 -14.17 4.01 13.37
CA GLN A 177 -15.14 3.17 12.64
C GLN A 177 -15.09 3.39 11.12
N GLU A 178 -14.94 4.63 10.65
CA GLU A 178 -14.81 4.92 9.21
C GLU A 178 -13.52 4.34 8.63
N THR A 179 -12.40 4.47 9.34
CA THR A 179 -11.12 3.83 8.97
C THR A 179 -11.26 2.32 8.91
N VAL A 180 -11.90 1.69 9.90
CA VAL A 180 -12.15 0.23 9.89
C VAL A 180 -13.01 -0.18 8.68
N ARG A 181 -14.09 0.55 8.37
CA ARG A 181 -14.92 0.27 7.17
C ARG A 181 -14.11 0.38 5.88
N ALA A 182 -13.26 1.41 5.78
CA ALA A 182 -12.38 1.61 4.63
C ALA A 182 -11.38 0.43 4.48
N LEU A 183 -10.68 0.06 5.56
CA LEU A 183 -9.74 -1.07 5.55
C LEU A 183 -10.42 -2.39 5.19
N HIS A 184 -11.59 -2.67 5.76
CA HIS A 184 -12.38 -3.86 5.40
C HIS A 184 -12.78 -3.88 3.93
N SER A 185 -13.15 -2.73 3.35
CA SER A 185 -13.50 -2.64 1.93
C SER A 185 -12.31 -2.96 0.99
N MET A 186 -11.08 -2.83 1.50
CA MET A 186 -9.83 -3.19 0.82
C MET A 186 -9.33 -4.60 1.17
N GLY A 187 -10.14 -5.40 1.87
CA GLY A 187 -9.82 -6.78 2.25
C GLY A 187 -8.81 -6.90 3.39
N ILE A 188 -8.57 -5.85 4.18
CA ILE A 188 -7.68 -5.90 5.35
C ILE A 188 -8.51 -6.28 6.59
N PRO A 189 -8.35 -7.49 7.16
CA PRO A 189 -9.13 -7.95 8.30
C PRO A 189 -8.70 -7.25 9.59
N ILE A 190 -9.68 -6.66 10.29
CA ILE A 190 -9.46 -5.96 11.57
C ILE A 190 -9.90 -6.85 12.73
N GLU A 191 -9.08 -6.91 13.78
CA GLU A 191 -9.31 -7.69 14.99
C GLU A 191 -9.94 -6.87 16.12
N TYR A 192 -9.28 -5.78 16.52
CA TYR A 192 -9.73 -4.88 17.59
C TYR A 192 -9.52 -3.42 17.17
N VAL A 193 -10.19 -2.52 17.88
CA VAL A 193 -10.03 -1.07 17.72
C VAL A 193 -10.31 -0.40 19.05
N HIS A 194 -9.46 0.53 19.46
CA HIS A 194 -9.63 1.23 20.72
C HIS A 194 -8.91 2.57 20.77
N HIS A 195 -9.26 3.33 21.81
CA HIS A 195 -8.45 4.42 22.29
C HIS A 195 -7.28 3.86 23.11
N GLU A 196 -6.11 4.42 22.90
CA GLU A 196 -4.86 4.05 23.57
C GLU A 196 -4.64 4.84 24.87
N VAL A 197 -3.50 4.66 25.54
CA VAL A 197 -3.22 5.27 26.85
C VAL A 197 -3.08 6.80 26.77
N GLY A 198 -2.42 7.31 25.74
CA GLY A 198 -2.15 8.74 25.56
C GLY A 198 -3.35 9.53 25.02
N PRO A 199 -3.44 10.84 25.30
CA PRO A 199 -4.52 11.69 24.78
C PRO A 199 -4.58 11.65 23.25
N SER A 200 -5.76 11.39 22.70
CA SER A 200 -6.00 11.22 21.26
C SER A 200 -5.05 10.21 20.57
N GLN A 201 -4.56 9.23 21.33
CA GLN A 201 -3.83 8.08 20.82
C GLN A 201 -4.83 6.97 20.50
N HIS A 202 -4.61 6.28 19.39
CA HIS A 202 -5.53 5.29 18.87
C HIS A 202 -4.80 4.10 18.28
N GLU A 203 -5.50 2.98 18.26
CA GLU A 203 -5.01 1.74 17.68
C GLU A 203 -6.15 1.00 16.97
N ILE A 204 -5.80 0.43 15.83
CA ILE A 204 -6.65 -0.47 15.05
C ILE A 204 -5.79 -1.69 14.68
N ASP A 205 -6.14 -2.83 15.27
CA ASP A 205 -5.38 -4.07 15.11
C ASP A 205 -5.79 -4.81 13.86
N MET A 206 -4.80 -5.16 13.04
CA MET A 206 -5.00 -6.06 11.91
C MET A 206 -4.78 -7.51 12.38
N ARG A 207 -5.57 -8.45 11.86
CA ARG A 207 -5.24 -9.88 12.01
C ARG A 207 -3.88 -10.15 11.39
N TYR A 208 -3.07 -11.00 12.02
CA TYR A 208 -1.76 -11.39 11.47
C TYR A 208 -1.90 -11.96 10.04
N ALA A 209 -0.86 -11.76 9.23
CA ALA A 209 -0.78 -12.30 7.88
C ALA A 209 0.66 -12.70 7.54
N PRO A 210 0.90 -13.45 6.45
CA PRO A 210 2.26 -13.69 5.94
C PRO A 210 3.01 -12.37 5.76
N ALA A 211 4.30 -12.36 6.10
CA ALA A 211 5.06 -11.12 6.27
C ALA A 211 5.02 -10.15 5.08
N LEU A 212 5.07 -10.65 3.84
CA LEU A 212 4.98 -9.79 2.65
C LEU A 212 3.59 -9.14 2.51
N THR A 213 2.53 -9.93 2.69
CA THR A 213 1.15 -9.43 2.74
C THR A 213 0.95 -8.41 3.86
N MET A 214 1.53 -8.67 5.04
CA MET A 214 1.43 -7.76 6.17
C MET A 214 2.21 -6.45 5.96
N ALA A 215 3.35 -6.49 5.27
CA ALA A 215 4.06 -5.28 4.85
C ALA A 215 3.19 -4.43 3.90
N ASP A 216 2.55 -5.06 2.92
CA ASP A 216 1.63 -4.42 1.98
C ASP A 216 0.40 -3.82 2.71
N HIS A 217 -0.14 -4.53 3.71
CA HIS A 217 -1.21 -4.03 4.60
C HIS A 217 -0.75 -2.84 5.43
N THR A 218 0.45 -2.87 6.01
CA THR A 218 1.00 -1.80 6.85
C THR A 218 1.14 -0.49 6.08
N VAL A 219 1.64 -0.54 4.84
CA VAL A 219 1.75 0.65 3.98
C VAL A 219 0.36 1.19 3.61
N THR A 220 -0.58 0.29 3.29
CA THR A 220 -1.97 0.67 2.99
C THR A 220 -2.65 1.31 4.20
N TYR A 221 -2.52 0.69 5.37
CA TYR A 221 -3.08 1.15 6.64
C TYR A 221 -2.68 2.59 6.96
N ARG A 222 -1.38 2.87 6.89
CA ARG A 222 -0.83 4.21 7.16
C ARG A 222 -1.43 5.28 6.25
N LEU A 223 -1.69 4.96 4.98
CA LEU A 223 -2.34 5.89 4.07
C LEU A 223 -3.82 6.08 4.43
N ILE A 224 -4.56 4.98 4.64
CA ILE A 224 -6.00 5.04 4.90
C ILE A 224 -6.32 5.79 6.19
N VAL A 225 -5.56 5.57 7.27
CA VAL A 225 -5.71 6.34 8.51
C VAL A 225 -5.60 7.84 8.25
N LYS A 226 -4.57 8.27 7.49
CA LYS A 226 -4.33 9.68 7.16
C LYS A 226 -5.40 10.26 6.23
N GLU A 227 -5.85 9.51 5.23
CA GLU A 227 -6.88 9.95 4.29
C GLU A 227 -8.24 10.13 4.98
N ILE A 228 -8.61 9.23 5.88
CA ILE A 228 -9.84 9.36 6.66
C ILE A 228 -9.76 10.56 7.62
N ALA A 229 -8.64 10.72 8.34
CA ALA A 229 -8.43 11.88 9.21
C ALA A 229 -8.56 13.20 8.42
N LYS A 230 -7.88 13.30 7.28
CA LYS A 230 -7.92 14.48 6.41
C LYS A 230 -9.32 14.78 5.87
N LYS A 231 -10.09 13.75 5.48
CA LYS A 231 -11.49 13.91 5.04
C LYS A 231 -12.40 14.40 6.15
N ALA A 232 -12.11 14.05 7.39
CA ALA A 232 -12.81 14.52 8.58
C ALA A 232 -12.35 15.91 9.06
N GLY A 233 -11.28 16.46 8.48
CA GLY A 233 -10.78 17.81 8.75
C GLY A 233 -9.66 17.89 9.78
N TYR A 234 -8.92 16.79 9.98
CA TYR A 234 -7.80 16.66 10.92
C TYR A 234 -6.49 16.35 10.19
#